data_AF-A0AAV8W2H6-F1
#
_entry.id   AF-A0AAV8W2H6-F1
#
_cell.length_a   1.000
_cell.length_b   1.000
_cell.length_c   1.000
_cell.angle_alpha   90.00
_cell.angle_beta   90.00
_cell.angle_gamma   90.00
#
_symmetry.space_group_name_H-M   'P 1'
#
loop_
_entity.id
_entity.type
_entity.pdbx_description
1 polymer ?
#
loop_
_entity_poly.entity_id
_entity_poly.type
_entity_poly.pdbx_seq_one_letter_code
_entity_poly.pdbx_strand_id
1 'polypeptide(L)'
;MQEAGVCKIKPEYILPEQERQVNLDCVSDNDKQELSMSRDKREINSNDGDDGPPAKRQKLSNRAMKKLKGQNKSRGPTFRIAKEQELCNSLVHIVEGEEIPKCTRNKCQFLHNIEKYLESKPKDIGDTCYNYQTFGICSRGLACRFGSEHITQKGKNKIDKEKVQTYSVPHTKNQLQHDLQLSLRKKSYNFDLSETLIRYNDKARESTTSDTKKSLSSKQGNVTNGAITDEDIIKLQGRERKVIDWKDKLFLSPLTTVGNLPFRRICKEFGVDVTCGEMAMCSSLLQGAPQEWALVKRHHTENIFGVQLCANNPHLLTKCGQLLQNEIDIDFVDLNLGCPIELVYKQGGGSGLLRRQKVLESCIRNLSDILTVPLTVKTRTGVYNDENIAHILAPKFREWGASLITVHGRSREQRYTKTADWQYIKTVVEAAAPLPVLGNGDILSYDDYKMAKETIPALTGIMIGRGALIKPWIFSEIKEQKLWDISSSERFDILKKYTNYGLEHWGSDNKGVENTRRFLLEWLSFLYRYIPVGLLENPPQKINERPPLFKGRDDLETLMASPSASDWIKLSEMLLGPVPENFHFLPKHKANSYK
;
A
#
# COMPACT_ATOMS: atom_id res chain seq x y z
N MET A 1 -20.40 31.66 8.91
CA MET A 1 -20.47 30.26 8.44
C MET A 1 -19.09 29.84 7.96
N GLN A 2 -18.56 28.69 8.40
CA GLN A 2 -17.31 28.14 7.83
C GLN A 2 -17.59 27.74 6.37
N GLU A 3 -16.79 28.22 5.42
CA GLU A 3 -16.83 27.71 4.04
C GLU A 3 -16.40 26.24 4.04
N ALA A 4 -17.32 25.35 3.64
CA ALA A 4 -17.07 23.91 3.69
C ALA A 4 -15.91 23.53 2.76
N GLY A 5 -14.86 22.92 3.33
CA GLY A 5 -13.73 22.38 2.57
C GLY A 5 -12.52 23.29 2.43
N VAL A 6 -12.54 24.50 3.01
CA VAL A 6 -11.36 25.38 3.08
C VAL A 6 -10.65 25.19 4.41
N CYS A 7 -9.34 24.97 4.37
CA CYS A 7 -8.49 24.94 5.57
C CYS A 7 -8.05 26.37 5.88
N LYS A 8 -8.39 26.88 7.07
CA LYS A 8 -8.04 28.24 7.46
C LYS A 8 -6.61 28.32 7.99
N ILE A 9 -5.80 29.16 7.34
CA ILE A 9 -4.40 29.44 7.68
C ILE A 9 -4.34 30.85 8.26
N LYS A 10 -3.48 31.07 9.26
CA LYS A 10 -3.33 32.40 9.85
C LYS A 10 -2.87 33.43 8.79
N PRO A 11 -3.41 34.66 8.79
CA PRO A 11 -3.20 35.62 7.70
C PRO A 11 -1.75 35.92 7.36
N GLU A 12 -0.84 35.91 8.34
CA GLU A 12 0.59 36.18 8.17
C GLU A 12 1.33 35.16 7.29
N TYR A 13 0.77 33.97 7.10
CA TYR A 13 1.35 32.93 6.24
C TYR A 13 0.69 32.87 4.85
N ILE A 14 -0.42 33.57 4.63
CA ILE A 14 -1.14 33.55 3.36
C ILE A 14 -0.34 34.36 2.33
N LEU A 15 -0.08 33.74 1.17
CA LEU A 15 0.53 34.44 0.05
C LEU A 15 -0.56 35.15 -0.76
N PRO A 16 -0.31 36.37 -1.28
CA PRO A 16 -1.26 37.04 -2.15
C PRO A 16 -1.54 36.17 -3.38
N GLU A 17 -2.81 36.12 -3.79
CA GLU A 17 -3.25 35.34 -4.93
C GLU A 17 -2.63 35.92 -6.21
N GLN A 18 -1.52 35.33 -6.68
CA GLN A 18 -0.94 35.70 -7.97
C GLN A 18 -1.84 35.14 -9.08
N GLU A 19 -2.23 36.01 -10.03
CA GLU A 19 -2.81 35.55 -11.30
C GLU A 19 -1.86 34.53 -11.94
N ARG A 20 -2.32 33.29 -12.08
CA ARG A 20 -1.55 32.22 -12.71
C ARG A 20 -1.22 32.60 -14.15
N GLN A 21 0.01 33.01 -14.42
CA GLN A 21 0.55 33.01 -15.77
C GLN A 21 0.73 31.55 -16.20
N VAL A 22 -0.12 31.11 -17.12
CA VAL A 22 -0.02 29.78 -17.73
C VAL A 22 1.25 29.77 -18.58
N ASN A 23 2.26 29.01 -18.19
CA ASN A 23 3.41 28.76 -19.05
C ASN A 23 2.96 27.84 -20.21
N LEU A 24 2.88 28.42 -21.41
CA LEU A 24 2.40 27.75 -22.62
C LEU A 24 3.51 27.02 -23.40
N ASP A 25 4.75 27.03 -22.92
CA ASP A 25 5.91 26.48 -23.64
C ASP A 25 5.82 24.95 -23.82
N CYS A 26 5.03 24.29 -22.97
CA CYS A 26 4.80 22.85 -22.99
C CYS A 26 3.37 22.47 -23.46
N VAL A 27 2.63 23.43 -24.01
CA VAL A 27 1.27 23.25 -24.52
C VAL A 27 1.32 23.16 -26.05
N SER A 28 0.60 22.20 -26.65
CA SER A 28 0.58 22.04 -28.10
C SER A 28 -0.05 23.27 -28.79
N ASP A 29 0.37 23.61 -30.00
CA ASP A 29 -0.12 24.83 -30.66
C ASP A 29 -1.64 24.81 -30.93
N ASN A 30 -2.24 23.61 -31.04
CA ASN A 30 -3.69 23.43 -31.09
C ASN A 30 -4.38 23.81 -29.77
N ASP A 31 -3.77 23.47 -28.63
CA ASP A 31 -4.32 23.80 -27.31
C ASP A 31 -4.13 25.29 -26.98
N LYS A 32 -3.08 25.94 -27.53
CA LYS A 32 -2.89 27.40 -27.45
C LYS A 32 -4.00 28.17 -28.17
N GLN A 33 -4.50 27.66 -29.30
CA GLN A 33 -5.61 28.26 -30.06
C GLN A 33 -6.97 28.09 -29.35
N GLU A 34 -7.24 26.97 -28.68
CA GLU A 34 -8.48 26.83 -27.88
C GLU A 34 -8.51 27.76 -26.66
N LEU A 35 -7.34 28.06 -26.08
CA LEU A 35 -7.20 28.98 -24.95
C LEU A 35 -7.37 30.46 -25.32
N SER A 36 -7.08 30.85 -26.57
CA SER A 36 -7.31 32.22 -27.05
C SER A 36 -8.80 32.47 -27.37
N MET A 37 -9.48 31.53 -28.01
CA MET A 37 -10.91 31.66 -28.39
C MET A 37 -11.88 31.68 -27.20
N SER A 38 -11.43 31.29 -26.00
CA SER A 38 -12.24 31.27 -24.78
C SER A 38 -12.18 32.59 -23.99
N ARG A 39 -11.35 33.56 -24.39
CA ARG A 39 -11.30 34.90 -23.79
C ARG A 39 -12.42 35.83 -24.30
N ASP A 40 -12.89 35.64 -25.53
CA ASP A 40 -13.84 36.56 -26.20
C ASP A 40 -15.33 36.35 -25.83
N LYS A 41 -15.67 35.49 -24.86
CA LYS A 41 -17.08 35.22 -24.46
C LYS A 41 -17.46 35.72 -23.06
N ARG A 42 -16.73 36.70 -22.51
CA ARG A 42 -17.10 37.35 -21.24
C ARG A 42 -17.84 38.67 -21.48
N GLU A 43 -19.01 38.62 -22.10
CA GLU A 43 -19.98 39.70 -22.01
C GLU A 43 -21.36 39.15 -21.59
N ILE A 44 -21.80 39.64 -20.42
CA ILE A 44 -23.17 39.95 -20.01
C ILE A 44 -24.23 38.82 -20.05
N ASN A 45 -24.61 38.30 -18.87
CA ASN A 45 -25.96 38.56 -18.33
C ASN A 45 -26.14 38.02 -16.90
N SER A 46 -26.52 38.96 -16.03
CA SER A 46 -27.04 38.81 -14.67
C SER A 46 -28.52 38.44 -14.68
N ASN A 47 -28.88 37.33 -14.03
CA ASN A 47 -30.12 37.09 -13.27
C ASN A 47 -30.33 35.58 -13.12
N ASP A 48 -30.14 35.08 -11.90
CA ASP A 48 -30.93 34.00 -11.27
C ASP A 48 -30.31 33.73 -9.88
N GLY A 49 -31.12 33.90 -8.83
CA GLY A 49 -30.73 33.63 -7.46
C GLY A 49 -30.72 32.13 -7.18
N ASP A 50 -29.56 31.59 -6.80
CA ASP A 50 -29.40 30.30 -6.14
C ASP A 50 -28.10 30.34 -5.31
N ASP A 51 -28.24 30.24 -3.99
CA ASP A 51 -27.17 30.33 -2.98
C ASP A 51 -26.29 29.06 -2.99
N GLY A 52 -25.32 29.02 -3.89
CA GLY A 52 -24.22 28.05 -3.87
C GLY A 52 -22.92 28.63 -4.45
N PRO A 53 -21.73 28.34 -3.87
CA PRO A 53 -20.49 28.89 -4.39
C PRO A 53 -20.18 28.35 -5.81
N PRO A 54 -19.77 29.21 -6.74
CA PRO A 54 -19.79 28.91 -8.16
C PRO A 54 -18.54 28.16 -8.61
N ALA A 55 -18.76 27.04 -9.29
CA ALA A 55 -17.92 26.67 -10.42
C ALA A 55 -18.82 25.91 -11.42
N LYS A 56 -19.43 26.65 -12.35
CA LYS A 56 -20.00 26.07 -13.56
C LYS A 56 -18.91 25.20 -14.21
N ARG A 57 -19.04 23.89 -14.07
CA ARG A 57 -18.20 22.90 -14.74
C ARG A 57 -18.18 23.25 -16.22
N GLN A 58 -17.01 23.58 -16.78
CA GLN A 58 -16.80 23.42 -18.21
C GLN A 58 -17.10 21.94 -18.52
N LYS A 59 -18.19 21.68 -19.25
CA LYS A 59 -18.50 20.35 -19.77
C LYS A 59 -17.44 20.01 -20.81
N LEU A 60 -16.35 19.38 -20.36
CA LEU A 60 -15.42 18.70 -21.25
C LEU A 60 -16.20 17.70 -22.09
N SER A 61 -15.95 17.68 -23.40
CA SER A 61 -16.59 16.73 -24.32
C SER A 61 -16.42 15.29 -23.82
N ASN A 62 -17.40 14.43 -24.09
CA ASN A 62 -17.36 13.01 -23.68
C ASN A 62 -16.08 12.29 -24.14
N ARG A 63 -15.43 12.79 -25.20
CA ARG A 63 -14.14 12.30 -25.71
C ARG A 63 -12.95 12.74 -24.84
N ALA A 64 -12.92 13.97 -24.35
CA ALA A 64 -11.93 14.46 -23.39
C ALA A 64 -12.11 13.82 -22.00
N MET A 65 -13.35 13.60 -21.56
CA MET A 65 -13.66 12.90 -20.30
C MET A 65 -13.22 11.42 -20.32
N LYS A 66 -13.30 10.75 -21.49
CA LYS A 66 -12.76 9.39 -21.69
C LYS A 66 -11.24 9.33 -21.64
N LYS A 67 -10.52 10.35 -22.16
CA LYS A 67 -9.05 10.44 -22.08
C LYS A 67 -8.55 10.73 -20.66
N LEU A 68 -9.29 11.53 -19.87
CA LEU A 68 -8.90 11.87 -18.49
C LEU A 68 -9.23 10.80 -17.45
N LYS A 69 -10.15 9.86 -17.75
CA LYS A 69 -10.56 8.75 -16.88
C LYS A 69 -9.81 7.44 -17.13
N GLY A 70 -8.67 7.49 -17.82
CA GLY A 70 -7.74 6.39 -17.94
C GLY A 70 -6.74 6.39 -16.78
N GLN A 71 -6.71 5.32 -15.98
CA GLN A 71 -5.51 4.95 -15.23
C GLN A 71 -4.30 4.97 -16.18
N ASN A 72 -3.18 5.54 -15.74
CA ASN A 72 -1.93 5.63 -16.52
C ASN A 72 -1.46 4.22 -16.94
N LYS A 73 -1.90 3.75 -18.12
CA LYS A 73 -1.69 2.39 -18.63
C LYS A 73 -0.32 2.18 -19.30
N SER A 74 0.46 3.25 -19.50
CA SER A 74 1.76 3.20 -20.17
C SER A 74 2.84 3.93 -19.37
N ARG A 75 3.11 3.46 -18.14
CA ARG A 75 4.29 3.92 -17.40
C ARG A 75 5.48 3.07 -17.83
N GLY A 76 6.45 3.68 -18.49
CA GLY A 76 7.76 3.09 -18.64
C GLY A 76 8.39 2.86 -17.25
N PRO A 77 9.29 1.88 -17.10
CA PRO A 77 10.12 1.82 -15.91
C PRO A 77 10.91 3.13 -15.80
N THR A 78 10.91 3.70 -14.60
CA THR A 78 11.58 4.97 -14.27
C THR A 78 13.07 4.94 -14.62
N PHE A 79 13.65 3.74 -14.68
CA PHE A 79 15.05 3.52 -14.97
C PHE A 79 15.24 2.19 -15.71
N ARG A 80 15.99 2.23 -16.82
CA ARG A 80 16.49 1.04 -17.52
C ARG A 80 17.96 1.27 -17.86
N ILE A 81 18.79 0.40 -17.35
CA ILE A 81 20.17 0.23 -17.81
C ILE A 81 20.25 -1.08 -18.59
N ALA A 82 21.06 -1.11 -19.64
CA ALA A 82 21.35 -2.31 -20.40
C ALA A 82 22.15 -3.29 -19.52
N LYS A 83 21.81 -4.58 -19.52
CA LYS A 83 22.43 -5.56 -18.61
C LYS A 83 23.94 -5.63 -18.78
N GLU A 84 24.42 -5.34 -19.98
CA GLU A 84 25.82 -5.29 -20.39
C GLU A 84 26.62 -4.20 -19.66
N GLN A 85 25.91 -3.20 -19.10
CA GLN A 85 26.48 -2.12 -18.29
C GLN A 85 26.37 -2.40 -16.78
N GLU A 86 25.58 -3.40 -16.37
CA GLU A 86 25.45 -3.81 -14.97
C GLU A 86 26.56 -4.81 -14.61
N LEU A 87 27.15 -4.64 -13.43
CA LEU A 87 28.15 -5.58 -12.90
C LEU A 87 27.49 -6.93 -12.60
N CYS A 88 28.18 -8.03 -12.93
CA CYS A 88 27.70 -9.37 -12.62
C CYS A 88 27.53 -9.57 -11.11
N ASN A 89 26.40 -10.12 -10.67
CA ASN A 89 26.11 -10.35 -9.24
C ASN A 89 27.20 -11.15 -8.50
N SER A 90 27.93 -12.03 -9.18
CA SER A 90 29.05 -12.78 -8.56
C SER A 90 30.23 -11.89 -8.19
N LEU A 91 30.34 -10.71 -8.81
CA LEU A 91 31.42 -9.75 -8.59
C LEU A 91 31.01 -8.61 -7.65
N VAL A 92 29.72 -8.39 -7.43
CA VAL A 92 29.20 -7.27 -6.60
C VAL A 92 29.69 -7.34 -5.16
N HIS A 93 29.83 -8.55 -4.61
CA HIS A 93 30.03 -8.80 -3.18
C HIS A 93 31.47 -9.15 -2.79
N ILE A 94 32.45 -8.98 -3.68
CA ILE A 94 33.84 -9.39 -3.40
C ILE A 94 34.35 -8.66 -2.16
N VAL A 95 34.78 -9.43 -1.16
CA VAL A 95 35.31 -8.93 0.11
C VAL A 95 36.81 -8.72 0.01
N GLU A 96 37.33 -7.74 0.75
CA GLU A 96 38.77 -7.55 0.91
C GLU A 96 39.46 -8.84 1.41
N GLY A 97 40.47 -9.31 0.66
CA GLY A 97 41.19 -10.56 0.94
C GLY A 97 40.70 -11.79 0.16
N GLU A 98 39.50 -11.75 -0.47
CA GLU A 98 38.99 -12.87 -1.27
C GLU A 98 39.48 -12.84 -2.73
N GLU A 99 39.58 -14.01 -3.35
CA GLU A 99 39.80 -14.16 -4.79
C GLU A 99 38.53 -13.83 -5.58
N ILE A 100 38.71 -13.37 -6.82
CA ILE A 100 37.59 -13.03 -7.69
C ILE A 100 36.92 -14.33 -8.18
N PRO A 101 35.66 -14.59 -7.83
CA PRO A 101 34.99 -15.82 -8.22
C PRO A 101 34.68 -15.84 -9.72
N LYS A 102 34.80 -17.01 -10.35
CA LYS A 102 34.36 -17.21 -11.73
C LYS A 102 32.82 -17.19 -11.79
N CYS A 103 32.26 -16.54 -12.81
CA CYS A 103 30.83 -16.56 -13.02
C CYS A 103 30.36 -17.98 -13.36
N THR A 104 29.35 -18.48 -12.65
CA THR A 104 28.78 -19.82 -12.86
C THR A 104 27.84 -19.91 -14.07
N ARG A 105 27.56 -18.80 -14.76
CA ARG A 105 26.62 -18.72 -15.88
C ARG A 105 27.35 -18.72 -17.23
N ASN A 106 27.16 -19.78 -18.01
CA ASN A 106 27.82 -19.96 -19.32
C ASN A 106 27.47 -18.88 -20.37
N LYS A 107 26.32 -18.21 -20.26
CA LYS A 107 25.87 -17.13 -21.18
C LYS A 107 25.48 -15.87 -20.40
N CYS A 108 26.37 -15.39 -19.55
CA CYS A 108 26.11 -14.21 -18.72
C CYS A 108 26.20 -12.92 -19.55
N GLN A 109 25.14 -12.12 -19.57
CA GLN A 109 25.07 -10.84 -20.29
C GLN A 109 25.65 -9.65 -19.51
N PHE A 110 26.03 -9.87 -18.24
CA PHE A 110 26.53 -8.81 -17.35
C PHE A 110 28.02 -8.53 -17.56
N LEU A 111 28.48 -7.38 -17.09
CA LEU A 111 29.89 -7.01 -17.14
C LEU A 111 30.71 -7.81 -16.12
N HIS A 112 31.85 -8.36 -16.57
CA HIS A 112 32.77 -9.14 -15.72
C HIS A 112 34.12 -8.46 -15.46
N ASN A 113 34.38 -7.30 -16.08
CA ASN A 113 35.59 -6.52 -15.86
C ASN A 113 35.30 -5.42 -14.82
N ILE A 114 35.96 -5.51 -13.66
CA ILE A 114 35.77 -4.58 -12.53
C ILE A 114 36.31 -3.18 -12.86
N GLU A 115 37.48 -3.08 -13.50
CA GLU A 115 38.09 -1.79 -13.87
C GLU A 115 37.19 -1.00 -14.82
N LYS A 116 36.73 -1.66 -15.89
CA LYS A 116 35.77 -1.09 -16.85
C LYS A 116 34.44 -0.71 -16.18
N TYR A 117 34.02 -1.45 -15.16
CA TYR A 117 32.83 -1.08 -14.39
C TYR A 117 33.09 0.18 -13.57
N LEU A 118 34.22 0.28 -12.87
CA LEU A 118 34.56 1.46 -12.05
C LEU A 118 34.71 2.72 -12.91
N GLU A 119 35.24 2.62 -14.13
CA GLU A 119 35.31 3.74 -15.08
C GLU A 119 33.93 4.22 -15.54
N SER A 120 32.98 3.30 -15.74
CA SER A 120 31.62 3.62 -16.19
C SER A 120 30.65 3.90 -15.05
N LYS A 121 31.02 3.56 -13.81
CA LYS A 121 30.19 3.78 -12.62
C LYS A 121 30.04 5.28 -12.39
N PRO A 122 28.80 5.81 -12.27
CA PRO A 122 28.60 7.20 -11.90
C PRO A 122 29.21 7.49 -10.53
N LYS A 123 29.66 8.74 -10.32
CA LYS A 123 30.19 9.18 -9.03
C LYS A 123 29.24 8.84 -7.88
N ASP A 124 29.81 8.46 -6.74
CA ASP A 124 29.03 8.23 -5.53
C ASP A 124 28.26 9.51 -5.14
N ILE A 125 27.06 9.32 -4.60
CA ILE A 125 26.13 10.39 -4.23
C ILE A 125 26.54 11.04 -2.91
N GLY A 126 27.10 10.25 -1.99
CA GLY A 126 27.58 10.72 -0.70
C GLY A 126 28.65 9.80 -0.13
N ASP A 127 29.34 10.30 0.89
CA ASP A 127 30.54 9.66 1.42
C ASP A 127 30.23 8.43 2.28
N THR A 128 29.10 8.46 3.01
CA THR A 128 28.72 7.44 4.00
C THR A 128 27.61 6.53 3.52
N CYS A 129 27.75 5.22 3.75
CA CYS A 129 26.74 4.23 3.37
C CYS A 129 25.93 3.77 4.58
N TYR A 130 24.64 4.10 4.61
CA TYR A 130 23.73 3.63 5.66
C TYR A 130 23.77 2.11 5.87
N ASN A 131 23.79 1.33 4.78
CA ASN A 131 23.83 -0.13 4.86
C ASN A 131 25.13 -0.63 5.51
N TYR A 132 26.28 -0.03 5.16
CA TYR A 132 27.56 -0.39 5.77
C TYR A 132 27.64 0.04 7.24
N GLN A 133 27.22 1.27 7.54
CA GLN A 133 27.24 1.81 8.90
C GLN A 133 26.34 1.02 9.85
N THR A 134 25.21 0.52 9.33
CA THR A 134 24.27 -0.31 10.08
C THR A 134 24.81 -1.74 10.17
N PHE A 135 25.01 -2.44 9.06
CA PHE A 135 25.23 -3.90 9.06
C PHE A 135 26.71 -4.32 9.10
N GLY A 136 27.65 -3.38 8.99
CA GLY A 136 29.07 -3.64 8.84
C GLY A 136 29.49 -4.15 7.46
N ILE A 137 28.53 -4.39 6.56
CA ILE A 137 28.77 -4.79 5.17
C ILE A 137 27.64 -4.27 4.27
N CYS A 138 27.97 -3.75 3.09
CA CYS A 138 26.99 -3.35 2.11
C CYS A 138 26.66 -4.52 1.15
N SER A 139 25.38 -4.90 1.08
CA SER A 139 24.88 -5.93 0.14
C SER A 139 24.95 -5.52 -1.33
N ARG A 140 25.34 -4.28 -1.64
CA ARG A 140 25.59 -3.84 -3.03
C ARG A 140 27.05 -3.60 -3.33
N GLY A 141 27.94 -3.78 -2.34
CA GLY A 141 29.40 -3.72 -2.49
C GLY A 141 29.86 -2.70 -3.53
N LEU A 142 30.53 -3.18 -4.58
CA LEU A 142 31.05 -2.38 -5.70
C LEU A 142 30.01 -1.49 -6.39
N ALA A 143 28.79 -1.99 -6.53
CA ALA A 143 27.70 -1.30 -7.22
C ALA A 143 27.00 -0.22 -6.34
N CYS A 144 27.34 -0.13 -5.06
CA CYS A 144 26.81 0.86 -4.13
C CYS A 144 27.14 2.29 -4.58
N ARG A 145 26.16 3.20 -4.57
CA ARG A 145 26.33 4.64 -4.86
C ARG A 145 26.73 5.48 -3.65
N PHE A 146 27.02 4.84 -2.53
CA PHE A 146 27.55 5.46 -1.31
C PHE A 146 28.84 4.74 -0.88
N GLY A 147 29.58 4.23 -1.86
CA GLY A 147 30.65 3.26 -1.65
C GLY A 147 31.96 3.83 -1.09
N SER A 148 32.12 5.15 -1.09
CA SER A 148 33.39 5.81 -0.77
C SER A 148 33.98 5.42 0.60
N GLU A 149 33.12 5.20 1.61
CA GLU A 149 33.52 4.71 2.94
C GLU A 149 33.99 3.23 2.92
N HIS A 150 33.33 2.36 2.16
CA HIS A 150 33.43 0.90 2.30
C HIS A 150 33.95 0.15 1.06
N ILE A 151 34.31 0.84 -0.02
CA ILE A 151 34.94 0.26 -1.21
C ILE A 151 36.43 0.65 -1.23
N THR A 152 37.31 -0.33 -1.29
CA THR A 152 38.76 -0.10 -1.40
C THR A 152 39.14 0.38 -2.81
N GLN A 153 40.32 0.99 -2.99
CA GLN A 153 40.85 1.36 -4.31
C GLN A 153 40.90 0.20 -5.32
N LYS A 154 41.07 -1.05 -4.83
CA LYS A 154 41.07 -2.27 -5.65
C LYS A 154 39.66 -2.81 -5.98
N GLY A 155 38.61 -2.05 -5.65
CA GLY A 155 37.22 -2.46 -5.92
C GLY A 155 36.76 -3.65 -5.07
N LYS A 156 37.06 -3.67 -3.78
CA LYS A 156 36.59 -4.70 -2.84
C LYS A 156 35.78 -4.08 -1.71
N ASN A 157 34.84 -4.83 -1.17
CA ASN A 157 33.98 -4.43 -0.07
C ASN A 157 34.72 -4.63 1.27
N LYS A 158 34.77 -3.59 2.10
CA LYS A 158 35.25 -3.67 3.47
C LYS A 158 34.20 -4.36 4.35
N ILE A 159 34.65 -5.05 5.39
CA ILE A 159 33.79 -5.66 6.41
C ILE A 159 34.20 -5.15 7.77
N ASP A 160 33.23 -4.60 8.50
CA ASP A 160 33.30 -4.37 9.93
C ASP A 160 32.80 -5.64 10.65
N LYS A 161 33.74 -6.40 11.23
CA LYS A 161 33.47 -7.72 11.83
C LYS A 161 32.58 -7.62 13.08
N GLU A 162 32.74 -6.57 13.88
CA GLU A 162 31.96 -6.38 15.12
C GLU A 162 30.48 -6.15 14.80
N LYS A 163 30.22 -5.29 13.81
CA LYS A 163 28.85 -5.04 13.34
C LYS A 163 28.29 -6.29 12.67
N VAL A 164 29.00 -6.96 11.77
CA VAL A 164 28.47 -8.17 11.14
C VAL A 164 28.10 -9.25 12.16
N GLN A 165 28.89 -9.41 13.22
CA GLN A 165 28.57 -10.37 14.30
C GLN A 165 27.31 -9.96 15.07
N THR A 166 27.14 -8.67 15.34
CA THR A 166 25.94 -8.11 15.98
C THR A 166 24.69 -8.28 15.10
N TYR A 167 24.85 -8.18 13.77
CA TYR A 167 23.77 -8.23 12.77
C TYR A 167 23.58 -9.61 12.11
N SER A 168 23.98 -10.69 12.78
CA SER A 168 23.99 -12.06 12.22
C SER A 168 22.64 -12.58 11.69
N VAL A 169 21.51 -11.98 12.06
CA VAL A 169 20.16 -12.38 11.59
C VAL A 169 19.59 -11.34 10.62
N PRO A 170 19.07 -11.74 9.44
CA PRO A 170 18.48 -10.81 8.50
C PRO A 170 17.26 -10.11 9.11
N HIS A 171 17.33 -8.78 9.17
CA HIS A 171 16.26 -7.92 9.69
C HIS A 171 14.98 -8.00 8.86
N THR A 172 15.08 -8.33 7.58
CA THR A 172 13.95 -8.55 6.68
C THR A 172 13.72 -10.06 6.48
N LYS A 173 12.50 -10.51 6.76
CA LYS A 173 12.02 -11.89 6.57
C LYS A 173 11.22 -12.05 5.27
N ASN A 174 10.84 -13.28 4.95
CA ASN A 174 9.96 -13.67 3.83
C ASN A 174 10.58 -13.38 2.45
N GLN A 175 11.88 -13.58 2.32
CA GLN A 175 12.57 -13.45 1.03
C GLN A 175 12.25 -14.67 0.15
N LEU A 176 11.80 -14.39 -1.09
CA LEU A 176 11.56 -15.43 -2.08
C LEU A 176 12.86 -16.16 -2.42
N GLN A 177 12.93 -17.42 -2.01
CA GLN A 177 14.05 -18.30 -2.34
C GLN A 177 14.01 -18.69 -3.81
N HIS A 178 15.19 -18.89 -4.40
CA HIS A 178 15.32 -19.21 -5.82
C HIS A 178 14.63 -20.53 -6.20
N ASP A 179 14.77 -21.56 -5.36
CA ASP A 179 14.20 -22.88 -5.63
C ASP A 179 12.68 -22.89 -5.52
N LEU A 180 12.14 -22.15 -4.56
CA LEU A 180 10.70 -21.90 -4.46
C LEU A 180 10.18 -21.13 -5.68
N GLN A 181 10.90 -20.11 -6.13
CA GLN A 181 10.51 -19.40 -7.35
C GLN A 181 10.49 -20.32 -8.57
N LEU A 182 11.48 -21.20 -8.71
CA LEU A 182 11.53 -22.16 -9.80
C LEU A 182 10.38 -23.17 -9.72
N SER A 183 10.07 -23.70 -8.54
CA SER A 183 8.99 -24.68 -8.37
C SER A 183 7.62 -24.08 -8.70
N LEU A 184 7.38 -22.83 -8.29
CA LEU A 184 6.17 -22.08 -8.65
C LEU A 184 6.06 -21.85 -10.16
N ARG A 185 7.14 -21.41 -10.81
CA ARG A 185 7.15 -21.18 -12.27
C ARG A 185 7.00 -22.46 -13.08
N LYS A 186 7.58 -23.56 -12.62
CA LYS A 186 7.44 -24.90 -13.22
C LYS A 186 6.13 -25.59 -12.84
N LYS A 187 5.31 -24.97 -11.99
CA LYS A 187 4.06 -25.54 -11.46
C LYS A 187 4.26 -26.89 -10.77
N SER A 188 5.41 -27.07 -10.12
CA SER A 188 5.78 -28.31 -9.42
C SER A 188 5.69 -28.18 -7.90
N TYR A 189 5.22 -27.03 -7.38
CA TYR A 189 4.97 -26.86 -5.95
C TYR A 189 3.78 -27.72 -5.50
N ASN A 190 3.90 -28.40 -4.37
CA ASN A 190 2.85 -29.28 -3.86
C ASN A 190 1.68 -28.46 -3.30
N PHE A 191 0.49 -28.65 -3.86
CA PHE A 191 -0.76 -28.02 -3.43
C PHE A 191 -1.82 -29.03 -2.97
N ASP A 192 -1.42 -30.27 -2.63
CA ASP A 192 -2.33 -31.39 -2.37
C ASP A 192 -3.32 -31.08 -1.25
N LEU A 193 -2.86 -30.40 -0.19
CA LEU A 193 -3.71 -29.98 0.92
C LEU A 193 -4.82 -29.03 0.46
N SER A 194 -4.47 -27.97 -0.28
CA SER A 194 -5.46 -27.03 -0.82
C SER A 194 -6.43 -27.69 -1.79
N GLU A 195 -5.95 -28.61 -2.64
CA GLU A 195 -6.80 -29.30 -3.62
C GLU A 195 -7.77 -30.26 -2.95
N THR A 196 -7.32 -30.98 -1.93
CA THR A 196 -8.15 -31.88 -1.12
C THR A 196 -9.22 -31.09 -0.37
N LEU A 197 -8.84 -29.98 0.26
CA LEU A 197 -9.74 -29.13 1.03
C LEU A 197 -10.82 -28.47 0.17
N ILE A 198 -10.46 -27.99 -1.03
CA ILE A 198 -11.42 -27.45 -1.99
C ILE A 198 -12.44 -28.54 -2.37
N ARG A 199 -11.99 -29.74 -2.73
CA ARG A 199 -12.89 -30.86 -3.10
C ARG A 199 -13.84 -31.23 -1.95
N TYR A 200 -13.32 -31.28 -0.73
CA TYR A 200 -14.11 -31.55 0.47
C TYR A 200 -15.20 -30.48 0.67
N ASN A 201 -14.83 -29.20 0.67
CA ASN A 201 -15.77 -28.11 0.90
C ASN A 201 -16.79 -27.94 -0.25
N ASP A 202 -16.41 -28.24 -1.50
CA ASP A 202 -17.33 -28.24 -2.63
C ASP A 202 -18.38 -29.37 -2.50
N LYS A 203 -17.96 -30.59 -2.12
CA LYS A 203 -18.87 -31.72 -1.85
C LYS A 203 -19.82 -31.42 -0.68
N ALA A 204 -19.27 -30.92 0.44
CA ALA A 204 -20.05 -30.58 1.63
C ALA A 204 -21.17 -29.58 1.27
N ARG A 205 -20.86 -28.59 0.43
CA ARG A 205 -21.85 -27.62 -0.03
C ARG A 205 -22.91 -28.20 -0.96
N GLU A 206 -22.53 -29.09 -1.88
CA GLU A 206 -23.50 -29.79 -2.74
C GLU A 206 -24.53 -30.57 -1.90
N SER A 207 -24.06 -31.27 -0.86
CA SER A 207 -24.92 -32.04 0.05
C SER A 207 -25.94 -31.17 0.81
N THR A 208 -25.51 -30.00 1.33
CA THR A 208 -26.43 -29.06 2.01
C THR A 208 -27.48 -28.51 1.05
N THR A 209 -27.10 -28.31 -0.22
CA THR A 209 -28.01 -27.79 -1.25
C THR A 209 -29.06 -28.84 -1.66
N SER A 210 -28.71 -30.14 -1.64
CA SER A 210 -29.66 -31.24 -1.89
C SER A 210 -30.64 -31.47 -0.75
N ASP A 211 -30.20 -31.34 0.50
CA ASP A 211 -31.08 -31.52 1.67
C ASP A 211 -32.09 -30.38 1.82
N THR A 212 -31.68 -29.15 1.51
CA THR A 212 -32.59 -28.00 1.50
C THR A 212 -33.69 -28.17 0.44
N LYS A 213 -33.36 -28.75 -0.73
CA LYS A 213 -34.34 -29.07 -1.79
C LYS A 213 -35.26 -30.24 -1.44
N LYS A 214 -34.77 -31.25 -0.70
CA LYS A 214 -35.61 -32.35 -0.20
C LYS A 214 -36.57 -31.91 0.92
N SER A 215 -36.21 -30.92 1.74
CA SER A 215 -37.10 -30.42 2.81
C SER A 215 -38.33 -29.65 2.32
N LEU A 216 -38.36 -29.23 1.04
CA LEU A 216 -39.51 -28.60 0.38
C LEU A 216 -40.44 -29.60 -0.33
N SER A 217 -40.11 -30.90 -0.33
CA SER A 217 -40.98 -31.96 -0.81
C SER A 217 -41.21 -32.98 0.30
N SER A 218 -42.31 -32.82 1.03
CA SER A 218 -42.79 -33.81 1.99
C SER A 218 -43.05 -35.16 1.31
N LYS A 219 -42.09 -36.08 1.38
CA LYS A 219 -42.34 -37.53 1.37
C LYS A 219 -41.31 -38.22 2.28
N GLN A 220 -41.84 -38.82 3.35
CA GLN A 220 -41.16 -39.81 4.16
C GLN A 220 -40.68 -40.97 3.28
N GLY A 221 -39.47 -41.48 3.58
CA GLY A 221 -39.07 -42.84 3.26
C GLY A 221 -38.19 -43.02 2.02
N ASN A 222 -36.88 -42.94 2.22
CA ASN A 222 -35.97 -44.09 2.08
C ASN A 222 -34.54 -43.64 2.43
N VAL A 223 -34.10 -43.99 3.64
CA VAL A 223 -32.70 -43.88 4.04
C VAL A 223 -31.95 -44.99 3.32
N THR A 224 -31.13 -44.63 2.33
CA THR A 224 -30.17 -45.56 1.74
C THR A 224 -29.01 -45.72 2.72
N ASN A 225 -28.91 -46.90 3.34
CA ASN A 225 -27.74 -47.30 4.12
C ASN A 225 -26.56 -47.56 3.18
N GLY A 226 -25.94 -46.48 2.69
CA GLY A 226 -24.62 -46.54 2.06
C GLY A 226 -23.54 -46.71 3.13
N ALA A 227 -22.44 -47.37 2.78
CA ALA A 227 -21.27 -47.45 3.65
C ALA A 227 -20.76 -46.03 3.92
N ILE A 228 -20.76 -45.63 5.20
CA ILE A 228 -20.12 -44.40 5.67
C ILE A 228 -18.60 -44.65 5.62
N THR A 229 -17.84 -43.84 4.89
CA THR A 229 -16.37 -43.92 4.94
C THR A 229 -15.85 -43.18 6.17
N ASP A 230 -14.66 -43.53 6.66
CA ASP A 230 -14.06 -42.82 7.80
C ASP A 230 -13.91 -41.31 7.54
N GLU A 231 -13.79 -40.92 6.26
CA GLU A 231 -13.75 -39.53 5.79
C GLU A 231 -15.06 -38.76 6.05
N ASP A 232 -16.20 -39.46 6.09
CA ASP A 232 -17.52 -38.88 6.39
C ASP A 232 -17.76 -38.71 7.91
N ILE A 233 -17.00 -39.44 8.75
CA ILE A 233 -17.12 -39.45 10.21
C ILE A 233 -16.14 -38.48 10.86
N ILE A 234 -14.96 -38.30 10.27
CA ILE A 234 -13.94 -37.42 10.80
C ILE A 234 -14.33 -35.96 10.52
N LYS A 235 -15.00 -35.33 11.48
CA LYS A 235 -14.94 -33.87 11.60
C LYS A 235 -13.48 -33.49 11.69
N LEU A 236 -12.99 -32.70 10.72
CA LEU A 236 -11.69 -32.05 10.82
C LEU A 236 -11.65 -31.34 12.17
N GLN A 237 -10.75 -31.78 13.06
CA GLN A 237 -10.53 -31.06 14.31
C GLN A 237 -10.10 -29.64 13.93
N GLY A 238 -10.77 -28.64 14.51
CA GLY A 238 -10.40 -27.26 14.29
C GLY A 238 -8.94 -27.08 14.68
N ARG A 239 -8.08 -26.73 13.72
CA ARG A 239 -6.69 -26.41 14.01
C ARG A 239 -6.68 -25.23 14.97
N GLU A 240 -5.92 -25.35 16.07
CA GLU A 240 -5.72 -24.23 16.98
C GLU A 240 -5.09 -23.09 16.19
N ARG A 241 -5.78 -21.94 16.16
CA ARG A 241 -5.31 -20.75 15.47
C ARG A 241 -4.51 -19.90 16.42
N LYS A 242 -3.46 -19.25 15.91
CA LYS A 242 -2.79 -18.18 16.65
C LYS A 242 -3.83 -17.16 17.09
N VAL A 243 -3.96 -16.93 18.39
CA VAL A 243 -4.87 -15.92 18.93
C VAL A 243 -4.17 -14.58 18.94
N ILE A 244 -4.82 -13.54 18.40
CA ILE A 244 -4.36 -12.16 18.47
C ILE A 244 -5.42 -11.36 19.19
N ASP A 245 -5.00 -10.69 20.27
CA ASP A 245 -5.84 -9.68 20.89
C ASP A 245 -5.83 -8.42 20.02
N TRP A 246 -6.98 -8.09 19.43
CA TRP A 246 -7.13 -6.93 18.54
C TRP A 246 -7.48 -5.63 19.29
N LYS A 247 -7.83 -5.72 20.57
CA LYS A 247 -8.44 -4.63 21.31
C LYS A 247 -7.48 -3.44 21.45
N ASP A 248 -8.01 -2.25 21.14
CA ASP A 248 -7.35 -0.94 21.29
C ASP A 248 -5.97 -0.82 20.59
N LYS A 249 -5.71 -1.67 19.61
CA LYS A 249 -4.51 -1.60 18.76
C LYS A 249 -4.68 -0.60 17.62
N LEU A 250 -3.60 0.08 17.26
CA LEU A 250 -3.54 0.98 16.11
C LEU A 250 -3.13 0.20 14.86
N PHE A 251 -3.95 0.29 13.81
CA PHE A 251 -3.73 -0.43 12.55
C PHE A 251 -3.36 0.51 11.42
N LEU A 252 -2.27 0.20 10.72
CA LEU A 252 -1.97 0.79 9.42
C LEU A 252 -2.75 0.04 8.33
N SER A 253 -3.48 0.78 7.49
CA SER A 253 -4.18 0.19 6.35
C SER A 253 -3.19 -0.42 5.34
N PRO A 254 -3.58 -1.48 4.62
CA PRO A 254 -2.87 -1.89 3.42
C PRO A 254 -3.04 -0.81 2.33
N LEU A 255 -1.94 -0.19 1.93
CA LEU A 255 -1.93 0.99 1.04
C LEU A 255 -1.15 0.67 -0.24
N THR A 256 -1.84 0.29 -1.31
CA THR A 256 -1.18 -0.03 -2.59
C THR A 256 -0.24 1.09 -3.04
N THR A 257 0.99 0.73 -3.45
CA THR A 257 2.11 1.59 -3.91
C THR A 257 2.90 2.31 -2.83
N VAL A 258 2.26 2.75 -1.75
CA VAL A 258 2.89 3.62 -0.74
C VAL A 258 3.04 2.92 0.62
N GLY A 259 2.31 1.84 0.89
CA GLY A 259 2.39 0.99 2.07
C GLY A 259 3.52 -0.05 2.03
N ASN A 260 4.61 0.30 1.35
CA ASN A 260 5.78 -0.55 1.19
C ASN A 260 6.53 -0.71 2.54
N LEU A 261 7.45 -1.68 2.60
CA LEU A 261 8.16 -2.01 3.84
C LEU A 261 8.87 -0.80 4.49
N PRO A 262 9.61 0.06 3.75
CA PRO A 262 10.17 1.29 4.30
C PRO A 262 9.13 2.19 4.98
N PHE A 263 7.98 2.43 4.35
CA PHE A 263 6.92 3.28 4.93
C PHE A 263 6.32 2.67 6.20
N ARG A 264 6.11 1.35 6.22
CA ARG A 264 5.59 0.67 7.42
C ARG A 264 6.58 0.76 8.59
N ARG A 265 7.89 0.70 8.33
CA ARG A 265 8.92 0.93 9.35
C ARG A 265 8.86 2.34 9.95
N ILE A 266 8.66 3.37 9.13
CA ILE A 266 8.42 4.74 9.62
C ILE A 266 7.20 4.76 10.56
N CYS A 267 6.10 4.13 10.16
CA CYS A 267 4.91 4.06 11.04
C CYS A 267 5.17 3.28 12.34
N LYS A 268 6.04 2.26 12.32
CA LYS A 268 6.45 1.51 13.53
C LYS A 268 7.21 2.39 14.52
N GLU A 269 8.06 3.30 14.06
CA GLU A 269 8.74 4.27 14.93
C GLU A 269 7.76 5.22 15.62
N PHE A 270 6.66 5.59 14.95
CA PHE A 270 5.57 6.37 15.55
C PHE A 270 4.56 5.53 16.32
N GLY A 271 4.87 4.25 16.55
CA GLY A 271 4.09 3.41 17.45
C GLY A 271 2.84 2.78 16.84
N VAL A 272 2.76 2.53 15.54
CA VAL A 272 1.69 1.64 15.04
C VAL A 272 1.88 0.22 15.59
N ASP A 273 0.78 -0.44 15.97
CA ASP A 273 0.85 -1.77 16.58
C ASP A 273 0.75 -2.87 15.52
N VAL A 274 -0.19 -2.73 14.58
CA VAL A 274 -0.47 -3.70 13.52
C VAL A 274 -0.19 -3.11 12.14
N THR A 275 0.63 -3.83 11.36
CA THR A 275 0.99 -3.49 9.99
C THR A 275 0.47 -4.54 9.02
N CYS A 276 0.10 -4.12 7.81
CA CYS A 276 -0.30 -5.03 6.75
C CYS A 276 0.43 -4.67 5.46
N GLY A 277 0.92 -5.69 4.75
CA GLY A 277 1.50 -5.52 3.42
C GLY A 277 0.52 -4.91 2.42
N GLU A 278 1.03 -4.42 1.30
CA GLU A 278 0.16 -3.98 0.21
C GLU A 278 -0.70 -5.15 -0.31
N MET A 279 -1.80 -4.81 -1.01
CA MET A 279 -2.67 -5.81 -1.65
C MET A 279 -1.87 -6.68 -2.63
N ALA A 280 -1.70 -7.96 -2.29
CA ALA A 280 -1.01 -8.94 -3.10
C ALA A 280 -2.00 -9.75 -3.97
N MET A 281 -1.73 -9.80 -5.27
CA MET A 281 -2.50 -10.59 -6.23
C MET A 281 -2.08 -12.06 -6.14
N CYS A 282 -3.03 -12.92 -5.75
CA CYS A 282 -2.81 -14.36 -5.60
C CYS A 282 -2.20 -15.01 -6.84
N SER A 283 -2.66 -14.64 -8.04
CA SER A 283 -2.12 -15.16 -9.30
C SER A 283 -0.63 -14.87 -9.48
N SER A 284 -0.17 -13.68 -9.08
CA SER A 284 1.22 -13.26 -9.23
C SER A 284 2.13 -13.92 -8.18
N LEU A 285 1.62 -14.11 -6.95
CA LEU A 285 2.33 -14.87 -5.91
C LEU A 285 2.58 -16.31 -6.34
N LEU A 286 1.54 -16.99 -6.86
CA LEU A 286 1.63 -18.38 -7.36
C LEU A 286 2.52 -18.52 -8.60
N GLN A 287 2.77 -17.44 -9.33
CA GLN A 287 3.73 -17.41 -10.45
C GLN A 287 5.17 -17.13 -10.00
N GLY A 288 5.41 -16.91 -8.70
CA GLY A 288 6.73 -16.53 -8.19
C GLY A 288 7.21 -15.18 -8.71
N ALA A 289 6.29 -14.23 -8.96
CA ALA A 289 6.62 -12.91 -9.47
C ALA A 289 7.39 -12.09 -8.40
N PRO A 290 8.65 -11.67 -8.65
CA PRO A 290 9.47 -10.98 -7.64
C PRO A 290 8.83 -9.71 -7.08
N GLN A 291 8.10 -8.96 -7.92
CA GLN A 291 7.45 -7.71 -7.52
C GLN A 291 6.32 -7.96 -6.51
N GLU A 292 5.57 -9.06 -6.68
CA GLU A 292 4.48 -9.42 -5.77
C GLU A 292 5.03 -9.98 -4.45
N TRP A 293 6.08 -10.78 -4.52
CA TRP A 293 6.77 -11.32 -3.35
C TRP A 293 7.49 -10.23 -2.53
N ALA A 294 7.79 -9.07 -3.11
CA ALA A 294 8.26 -7.93 -2.33
C ALA A 294 7.20 -7.39 -1.35
N LEU A 295 5.91 -7.60 -1.64
CA LEU A 295 4.79 -7.09 -0.82
C LEU A 295 4.58 -7.88 0.47
N VAL A 296 5.04 -9.15 0.50
CA VAL A 296 4.90 -10.06 1.66
C VAL A 296 6.11 -10.03 2.60
N LYS A 297 7.11 -9.20 2.29
CA LYS A 297 8.29 -9.01 3.15
C LYS A 297 7.91 -8.30 4.44
N ARG A 298 8.51 -8.78 5.53
CA ARG A 298 8.34 -8.27 6.91
C ARG A 298 9.68 -7.81 7.45
N HIS A 299 9.70 -6.73 8.22
CA HIS A 299 10.84 -6.32 9.03
C HIS A 299 10.68 -6.81 10.47
N HIS A 300 11.76 -7.16 11.15
CA HIS A 300 11.72 -7.72 12.50
C HIS A 300 11.05 -6.79 13.54
N THR A 301 11.04 -5.48 13.29
CA THR A 301 10.33 -4.50 14.14
C THR A 301 8.81 -4.57 14.01
N GLU A 302 8.26 -5.18 12.97
CA GLU A 302 6.82 -5.33 12.79
C GLU A 302 6.31 -6.45 13.72
N ASN A 303 5.80 -6.11 14.91
CA ASN A 303 5.34 -7.09 15.91
C ASN A 303 4.14 -7.92 15.46
N ILE A 304 3.15 -7.28 14.81
CA ILE A 304 1.98 -7.93 14.23
C ILE A 304 1.92 -7.54 12.75
N PHE A 305 2.23 -8.48 11.87
CA PHE A 305 2.29 -8.30 10.43
C PHE A 305 1.34 -9.25 9.71
N GLY A 306 0.49 -8.69 8.83
CA GLY A 306 -0.37 -9.48 7.98
C GLY A 306 -0.16 -9.24 6.49
N VAL A 307 -0.57 -10.22 5.68
CA VAL A 307 -0.56 -10.13 4.22
C VAL A 307 -1.98 -10.02 3.70
N GLN A 308 -2.26 -8.98 2.91
CA GLN A 308 -3.55 -8.81 2.27
C GLN A 308 -3.58 -9.50 0.90
N LEU A 309 -4.47 -10.48 0.73
CA LEU A 309 -4.69 -11.21 -0.51
C LEU A 309 -5.84 -10.62 -1.34
N CYS A 310 -5.69 -10.65 -2.66
CA CYS A 310 -6.73 -10.33 -3.62
C CYS A 310 -6.79 -11.37 -4.75
N ALA A 311 -7.97 -11.95 -4.95
CA ALA A 311 -8.29 -12.84 -6.07
C ALA A 311 -9.79 -12.75 -6.39
N ASN A 312 -10.24 -13.58 -7.33
CA ASN A 312 -11.62 -13.63 -7.81
C ASN A 312 -12.29 -15.02 -7.70
N ASN A 313 -11.57 -16.03 -7.21
CA ASN A 313 -12.07 -17.39 -7.06
C ASN A 313 -11.44 -18.11 -5.85
N PRO A 314 -12.11 -19.14 -5.31
CA PRO A 314 -11.66 -19.85 -4.11
C PRO A 314 -10.36 -20.60 -4.33
N HIS A 315 -10.19 -21.28 -5.48
CA HIS A 315 -9.02 -22.10 -5.75
C HIS A 315 -7.69 -21.32 -5.70
N LEU A 316 -7.64 -20.12 -6.28
CA LEU A 316 -6.45 -19.26 -6.19
C LEU A 316 -6.15 -18.83 -4.75
N LEU A 317 -7.20 -18.52 -3.97
CA LEU A 317 -7.04 -18.09 -2.58
C LEU A 317 -6.56 -19.23 -1.70
N THR A 318 -7.14 -20.42 -1.79
CA THR A 318 -6.72 -21.57 -0.99
C THR A 318 -5.28 -21.97 -1.28
N LYS A 319 -4.89 -22.02 -2.57
CA LYS A 319 -3.49 -22.28 -2.96
C LYS A 319 -2.54 -21.23 -2.41
N CYS A 320 -2.92 -19.95 -2.48
CA CYS A 320 -2.11 -18.91 -1.85
C CYS A 320 -2.04 -19.05 -0.33
N GLY A 321 -3.15 -19.39 0.33
CA GLY A 321 -3.19 -19.62 1.77
C GLY A 321 -2.21 -20.70 2.20
N GLN A 322 -2.20 -21.85 1.49
CA GLN A 322 -1.23 -22.92 1.70
C GLN A 322 0.22 -22.44 1.47
N LEU A 323 0.46 -21.75 0.36
CA LEU A 323 1.78 -21.24 0.01
C LEU A 323 2.32 -20.27 1.08
N LEU A 324 1.49 -19.32 1.54
CA LEU A 324 1.93 -18.35 2.53
C LEU A 324 2.22 -19.01 3.87
N GLN A 325 1.35 -19.93 4.32
CA GLN A 325 1.55 -20.65 5.57
C GLN A 325 2.84 -21.47 5.60
N ASN A 326 3.21 -22.07 4.47
CA ASN A 326 4.38 -22.95 4.40
C ASN A 326 5.70 -22.17 4.28
N GLU A 327 5.68 -21.03 3.58
CA GLU A 327 6.91 -20.40 3.10
C GLU A 327 7.25 -19.06 3.77
N ILE A 328 6.31 -18.44 4.51
CA ILE A 328 6.52 -17.11 5.09
C ILE A 328 6.03 -16.99 6.54
N ASP A 329 6.70 -16.12 7.30
CA ASP A 329 6.35 -15.73 8.67
C ASP A 329 5.36 -14.56 8.66
N ILE A 330 4.11 -14.84 9.03
CA ILE A 330 3.01 -13.88 9.13
C ILE A 330 2.16 -14.15 10.37
N ASP A 331 1.51 -13.11 10.88
CA ASP A 331 0.64 -13.21 12.06
C ASP A 331 -0.83 -13.37 11.68
N PHE A 332 -1.25 -12.87 10.51
CA PHE A 332 -2.62 -13.02 10.00
C PHE A 332 -2.66 -12.86 8.47
N VAL A 333 -3.75 -13.32 7.86
CA VAL A 333 -4.07 -13.05 6.45
C VAL A 333 -5.30 -12.16 6.38
N ASP A 334 -5.28 -11.14 5.52
CA ASP A 334 -6.44 -10.28 5.25
C ASP A 334 -6.98 -10.51 3.84
N LEU A 335 -8.29 -10.66 3.69
CA LEU A 335 -8.93 -10.75 2.37
C LEU A 335 -9.43 -9.38 1.93
N ASN A 336 -8.92 -8.90 0.79
CA ASN A 336 -9.37 -7.65 0.21
C ASN A 336 -10.75 -7.80 -0.45
N LEU A 337 -11.77 -7.18 0.15
CA LEU A 337 -13.13 -7.06 -0.39
C LEU A 337 -13.51 -5.60 -0.70
N GLY A 338 -12.54 -4.67 -0.61
CA GLY A 338 -12.79 -3.23 -0.67
C GLY A 338 -12.18 -2.50 -1.88
N CYS A 339 -11.25 -3.13 -2.61
CA CYS A 339 -10.52 -2.47 -3.69
C CYS A 339 -11.47 -1.98 -4.80
N PRO A 340 -11.48 -0.67 -5.13
CA PRO A 340 -12.35 -0.10 -6.16
C PRO A 340 -11.68 -0.01 -7.55
N ILE A 341 -10.50 -0.61 -7.73
CA ILE A 341 -9.78 -0.59 -9.01
C ILE A 341 -10.62 -1.31 -10.06
N GLU A 342 -10.94 -0.61 -11.14
CA GLU A 342 -11.88 -1.10 -12.15
C GLU A 342 -11.42 -2.40 -12.80
N LEU A 343 -10.11 -2.56 -13.03
CA LEU A 343 -9.55 -3.80 -13.57
C LEU A 343 -9.81 -5.01 -12.65
N VAL A 344 -9.56 -4.84 -11.35
CA VAL A 344 -9.75 -5.87 -10.32
C VAL A 344 -11.24 -6.19 -10.16
N TYR A 345 -12.09 -5.15 -10.11
CA TYR A 345 -13.54 -5.30 -10.03
C TYR A 345 -14.12 -6.07 -11.21
N LYS A 346 -13.72 -5.73 -12.45
CA LYS A 346 -14.18 -6.42 -13.67
C LYS A 346 -13.77 -7.88 -13.73
N GLN A 347 -12.62 -8.23 -13.15
CA GLN A 347 -12.20 -9.62 -13.00
C GLN A 347 -12.96 -10.36 -11.89
N GLY A 348 -13.84 -9.68 -11.14
CA GLY A 348 -14.61 -10.25 -10.05
C GLY A 348 -13.84 -10.37 -8.73
N GLY A 349 -12.73 -9.64 -8.57
CA GLY A 349 -11.95 -9.55 -7.33
C GLY A 349 -12.18 -8.24 -6.57
N GLY A 350 -11.58 -8.10 -5.39
CA GLY A 350 -11.79 -6.94 -4.52
C GLY A 350 -13.28 -6.77 -4.18
N SER A 351 -13.80 -5.55 -4.32
CA SER A 351 -15.22 -5.23 -4.17
C SER A 351 -16.17 -6.01 -5.10
N GLY A 352 -15.67 -6.60 -6.20
CA GLY A 352 -16.47 -7.44 -7.10
C GLY A 352 -16.94 -8.75 -6.45
N LEU A 353 -16.25 -9.23 -5.42
CA LEU A 353 -16.66 -10.42 -4.65
C LEU A 353 -17.92 -10.18 -3.81
N LEU A 354 -18.21 -8.95 -3.40
CA LEU A 354 -19.32 -8.63 -2.50
C LEU A 354 -20.69 -8.99 -3.07
N ARG A 355 -20.85 -9.00 -4.40
CA ARG A 355 -22.09 -9.38 -5.09
C ARG A 355 -22.15 -10.86 -5.47
N ARG A 356 -21.06 -11.61 -5.24
CA ARG A 356 -20.94 -13.04 -5.58
C ARG A 356 -20.92 -13.87 -4.30
N GLN A 357 -21.97 -13.77 -3.49
CA GLN A 357 -22.02 -14.32 -2.13
C GLN A 357 -21.60 -15.80 -2.05
N LYS A 358 -22.10 -16.63 -2.98
CA LYS A 358 -21.75 -18.06 -3.09
C LYS A 358 -20.25 -18.32 -3.30
N VAL A 359 -19.58 -17.43 -4.04
CA VAL A 359 -18.14 -17.52 -4.29
C VAL A 359 -17.38 -17.00 -3.09
N LEU A 360 -17.84 -15.87 -2.53
CA LEU A 360 -17.25 -15.24 -1.35
C LEU A 360 -17.26 -16.17 -0.12
N GLU A 361 -18.37 -16.88 0.12
CA GLU A 361 -18.46 -17.90 1.16
C GLU A 361 -17.38 -18.97 0.99
N SER A 362 -17.29 -19.57 -0.20
CA SER A 362 -16.29 -20.60 -0.51
C SER A 362 -14.86 -20.07 -0.35
N CYS A 363 -14.60 -18.83 -0.77
CA CYS A 363 -13.30 -18.18 -0.57
C CYS A 363 -12.94 -18.09 0.92
N ILE A 364 -13.86 -17.61 1.77
CA ILE A 364 -13.57 -17.36 3.19
C ILE A 364 -13.47 -18.68 3.95
N ARG A 365 -14.38 -19.64 3.72
CA ARG A 365 -14.31 -20.98 4.35
C ARG A 365 -13.02 -21.70 3.99
N ASN A 366 -12.68 -21.79 2.70
CA ASN A 366 -11.46 -22.49 2.28
C ASN A 366 -10.18 -21.83 2.83
N LEU A 367 -10.13 -20.49 2.90
CA LEU A 367 -9.01 -19.79 3.53
C LEU A 367 -8.97 -20.02 5.04
N SER A 368 -10.12 -19.96 5.69
CA SER A 368 -10.27 -20.22 7.13
C SER A 368 -9.74 -21.61 7.50
N ASP A 369 -10.04 -22.61 6.68
CA ASP A 369 -9.71 -24.01 6.99
C ASP A 369 -8.24 -24.35 6.66
N ILE A 370 -7.64 -23.69 5.65
CA ILE A 370 -6.24 -23.91 5.28
C ILE A 370 -5.25 -23.20 6.23
N LEU A 371 -5.65 -22.05 6.79
CA LEU A 371 -4.78 -21.18 7.59
C LEU A 371 -4.76 -21.54 9.08
N THR A 372 -3.58 -21.54 9.68
CA THR A 372 -3.31 -21.65 11.13
C THR A 372 -3.23 -20.27 11.79
N VAL A 373 -3.11 -19.21 11.00
CA VAL A 373 -3.20 -17.82 11.45
C VAL A 373 -4.61 -17.27 11.25
N PRO A 374 -5.03 -16.25 12.01
CA PRO A 374 -6.34 -15.63 11.83
C PRO A 374 -6.57 -15.12 10.41
N LEU A 375 -7.74 -15.42 9.86
CA LEU A 375 -8.24 -14.79 8.65
C LEU A 375 -9.04 -13.55 9.02
N THR A 376 -8.72 -12.42 8.41
CA THR A 376 -9.41 -11.14 8.57
C THR A 376 -9.97 -10.69 7.21
N VAL A 377 -10.98 -9.82 7.21
CA VAL A 377 -11.56 -9.31 5.97
C VAL A 377 -11.66 -7.79 5.98
N LYS A 378 -11.21 -7.12 4.92
CA LYS A 378 -11.36 -5.68 4.75
C LYS A 378 -12.35 -5.35 3.65
N THR A 379 -13.46 -4.70 4.03
CA THR A 379 -14.57 -4.38 3.13
C THR A 379 -14.89 -2.89 3.08
N ARG A 380 -15.83 -2.54 2.21
CA ARG A 380 -16.51 -1.24 2.07
C ARG A 380 -17.98 -1.40 2.50
N THR A 381 -18.74 -0.30 2.57
CA THR A 381 -20.17 -0.37 2.92
C THR A 381 -20.98 -1.18 1.91
N GLY A 382 -20.57 -1.14 0.64
CA GLY A 382 -21.16 -1.85 -0.48
C GLY A 382 -20.49 -1.49 -1.80
N VAL A 383 -21.06 -1.96 -2.92
CA VAL A 383 -20.57 -1.61 -4.26
C VAL A 383 -21.17 -0.28 -4.72
N TYR A 384 -22.49 -0.16 -4.69
CA TYR A 384 -23.21 1.01 -5.18
C TYR A 384 -23.39 2.05 -4.09
N ASN A 385 -23.58 3.31 -4.50
CA ASN A 385 -24.07 4.33 -3.59
C ASN A 385 -25.46 3.95 -3.08
N ASP A 386 -25.71 4.19 -1.80
CA ASP A 386 -27.03 4.04 -1.16
C ASP A 386 -27.56 2.57 -1.10
N GLU A 387 -26.84 1.59 -1.66
CA GLU A 387 -27.05 0.14 -1.46
C GLU A 387 -25.97 -0.45 -0.54
N ASN A 388 -26.08 -0.14 0.74
CA ASN A 388 -25.16 -0.66 1.73
C ASN A 388 -25.49 -2.12 2.09
N ILE A 389 -24.51 -3.02 2.04
CA ILE A 389 -24.69 -4.47 2.27
C ILE A 389 -23.76 -5.06 3.34
N ALA A 390 -22.80 -4.28 3.85
CA ALA A 390 -21.84 -4.77 4.83
C ALA A 390 -22.50 -5.32 6.12
N HIS A 391 -23.59 -4.71 6.61
CA HIS A 391 -24.33 -5.18 7.78
C HIS A 391 -24.97 -6.56 7.57
N ILE A 392 -25.36 -6.89 6.34
CA ILE A 392 -25.93 -8.20 5.96
C ILE A 392 -24.82 -9.27 5.88
N LEU A 393 -23.62 -8.88 5.46
CA LEU A 393 -22.50 -9.80 5.27
C LEU A 393 -21.67 -10.03 6.54
N ALA A 394 -21.63 -9.07 7.47
CA ALA A 394 -20.79 -9.14 8.65
C ALA A 394 -21.07 -10.37 9.56
N PRO A 395 -22.33 -10.75 9.88
CA PRO A 395 -22.59 -11.99 10.61
C PRO A 395 -22.08 -13.22 9.86
N LYS A 396 -22.26 -13.25 8.54
CA LYS A 396 -21.85 -14.37 7.69
C LYS A 396 -20.34 -14.55 7.63
N PHE A 397 -19.57 -13.44 7.63
CA PHE A 397 -18.11 -13.55 7.66
C PHE A 397 -17.62 -14.31 8.89
N ARG A 398 -18.25 -14.12 10.05
CA ARG A 398 -17.96 -14.90 11.25
C ARG A 398 -18.27 -16.39 11.04
N GLU A 399 -19.46 -16.70 10.53
CA GLU A 399 -19.88 -18.09 10.24
C GLU A 399 -18.98 -18.79 9.22
N TRP A 400 -18.37 -18.03 8.32
CA TRP A 400 -17.44 -18.52 7.32
C TRP A 400 -15.99 -18.63 7.85
N GLY A 401 -15.72 -18.13 9.06
CA GLY A 401 -14.45 -18.32 9.77
C GLY A 401 -13.52 -17.10 9.80
N ALA A 402 -14.01 -15.91 9.44
CA ALA A 402 -13.28 -14.67 9.67
C ALA A 402 -13.21 -14.34 11.18
N SER A 403 -12.06 -13.81 11.61
CA SER A 403 -11.74 -13.47 13.00
C SER A 403 -11.85 -11.98 13.31
N LEU A 404 -11.88 -11.12 12.28
CA LEU A 404 -11.95 -9.67 12.36
C LEU A 404 -12.51 -9.13 11.03
N ILE A 405 -13.36 -8.11 11.09
CA ILE A 405 -13.78 -7.34 9.92
C ILE A 405 -13.29 -5.89 10.04
N THR A 406 -12.74 -5.34 8.96
CA THR A 406 -12.49 -3.91 8.82
C THR A 406 -13.47 -3.30 7.83
N VAL A 407 -14.19 -2.26 8.23
CA VAL A 407 -15.20 -1.59 7.39
C VAL A 407 -14.72 -0.19 7.04
N HIS A 408 -14.45 0.04 5.75
CA HIS A 408 -14.32 1.39 5.23
C HIS A 408 -15.72 2.00 5.08
N GLY A 409 -15.98 3.13 5.74
CA GLY A 409 -17.27 3.84 5.73
C GLY A 409 -17.64 4.49 4.39
N ARG A 410 -17.21 3.93 3.27
CA ARG A 410 -17.61 4.36 1.93
C ARG A 410 -17.96 3.17 1.03
N SER A 411 -18.85 3.39 0.07
CA SER A 411 -19.10 2.44 -1.02
C SER A 411 -17.94 2.43 -2.02
N ARG A 412 -17.89 1.42 -2.91
CA ARG A 412 -16.93 1.38 -4.03
C ARG A 412 -17.04 2.62 -4.91
N GLU A 413 -18.27 2.99 -5.27
CA GLU A 413 -18.59 4.12 -6.16
C GLU A 413 -18.24 5.48 -5.58
N GLN A 414 -18.48 5.67 -4.27
CA GLN A 414 -18.07 6.89 -3.56
C GLN A 414 -16.56 7.11 -3.63
N ARG A 415 -15.75 6.03 -3.74
CA ARG A 415 -14.29 6.09 -3.66
C ARG A 415 -13.80 6.92 -2.47
N TYR A 416 -13.51 8.19 -2.70
CA TYR A 416 -13.06 9.20 -1.75
C TYR A 416 -13.74 10.58 -1.96
N THR A 417 -14.84 10.64 -2.72
CA THR A 417 -15.53 11.90 -3.05
C THR A 417 -16.50 12.37 -1.97
N LYS A 418 -17.00 11.45 -1.13
CA LYS A 418 -17.84 11.74 0.03
C LYS A 418 -17.06 11.55 1.33
N THR A 419 -17.59 11.99 2.46
CA THR A 419 -17.10 11.65 3.80
C THR A 419 -17.31 10.16 4.11
N ALA A 420 -16.54 9.62 5.05
CA ALA A 420 -16.81 8.29 5.60
C ALA A 420 -18.05 8.33 6.50
N ASP A 421 -18.98 7.41 6.28
CA ASP A 421 -20.20 7.21 7.06
C ASP A 421 -19.91 6.36 8.30
N TRP A 422 -19.59 7.03 9.40
CA TRP A 422 -19.35 6.39 10.70
C TRP A 422 -20.64 5.88 11.33
N GLN A 423 -21.79 6.51 11.06
CA GLN A 423 -23.07 6.03 11.59
C GLN A 423 -23.42 4.67 11.01
N TYR A 424 -23.18 4.45 9.72
CA TYR A 424 -23.36 3.14 9.12
C TYR A 424 -22.34 2.10 9.63
N ILE A 425 -21.09 2.50 9.94
CA ILE A 425 -20.13 1.60 10.60
C ILE A 425 -20.72 1.11 11.94
N LYS A 426 -21.38 1.98 12.72
CA LYS A 426 -22.07 1.58 13.97
C LYS A 426 -23.07 0.45 13.74
N THR A 427 -23.93 0.58 12.71
CA THR A 427 -24.88 -0.48 12.33
C THR A 427 -24.19 -1.79 11.98
N VAL A 428 -23.03 -1.74 11.31
CA VAL A 428 -22.26 -2.95 11.02
C VAL A 428 -21.67 -3.57 12.29
N VAL A 429 -21.20 -2.77 13.24
CA VAL A 429 -20.68 -3.25 14.53
C VAL A 429 -21.77 -4.00 15.31
N GLU A 430 -22.97 -3.44 15.37
CA GLU A 430 -24.12 -4.05 16.02
C GLU A 430 -24.51 -5.38 15.35
N ALA A 431 -24.54 -5.43 14.01
CA ALA A 431 -24.85 -6.64 13.27
C ALA A 431 -23.75 -7.73 13.35
N ALA A 432 -22.48 -7.33 13.43
CA ALA A 432 -21.35 -8.26 13.43
C ALA A 432 -21.16 -9.00 14.76
N ALA A 433 -21.72 -8.49 15.85
CA ALA A 433 -21.45 -8.97 17.20
C ALA A 433 -21.63 -10.49 17.34
N PRO A 434 -20.75 -11.18 18.09
CA PRO A 434 -19.51 -10.74 18.75
C PRO A 434 -18.24 -10.70 17.86
N LEU A 435 -18.33 -10.73 16.52
CA LEU A 435 -17.14 -10.58 15.67
C LEU A 435 -16.50 -9.19 15.87
N PRO A 436 -15.19 -9.09 16.18
CA PRO A 436 -14.49 -7.81 16.29
C PRO A 436 -14.56 -6.98 15.00
N VAL A 437 -14.76 -5.67 15.14
CA VAL A 437 -14.89 -4.74 14.01
C VAL A 437 -13.91 -3.58 14.15
N LEU A 438 -13.16 -3.30 13.09
CA LEU A 438 -12.37 -2.08 12.93
C LEU A 438 -13.08 -1.07 12.04
N GLY A 439 -13.18 0.17 12.52
CA GLY A 439 -13.62 1.31 11.71
C GLY A 439 -12.49 1.83 10.83
N ASN A 440 -12.82 2.34 9.63
CA ASN A 440 -11.83 2.93 8.73
C ASN A 440 -12.44 4.08 7.93
N GLY A 441 -11.74 5.21 7.88
CA GLY A 441 -12.07 6.34 7.01
C GLY A 441 -11.87 7.69 7.69
N ASP A 442 -11.20 8.61 7.01
CA ASP A 442 -11.16 10.05 7.34
C ASP A 442 -10.59 10.46 8.71
N ILE A 443 -9.77 9.59 9.31
CA ILE A 443 -8.98 9.90 10.49
C ILE A 443 -7.69 10.62 10.07
N LEU A 444 -7.50 11.88 10.49
CA LEU A 444 -6.27 12.67 10.27
C LEU A 444 -5.67 13.24 11.57
N SER A 445 -6.39 13.16 12.69
CA SER A 445 -5.96 13.67 13.99
C SER A 445 -6.38 12.74 15.12
N TYR A 446 -5.78 12.93 16.30
CA TYR A 446 -6.26 12.30 17.54
C TYR A 446 -7.73 12.64 17.83
N ASP A 447 -8.17 13.88 17.57
CA ASP A 447 -9.57 14.28 17.75
C ASP A 447 -10.53 13.48 16.87
N ASP A 448 -10.17 13.23 15.61
CA ASP A 448 -10.99 12.38 14.72
C ASP A 448 -11.06 10.94 15.25
N TYR A 449 -9.93 10.41 15.76
CA TYR A 449 -9.87 9.07 16.35
C TYR A 449 -10.75 8.98 17.61
N LYS A 450 -10.64 9.96 18.51
CA LYS A 450 -11.41 10.07 19.75
C LYS A 450 -12.91 10.14 19.44
N MET A 451 -13.31 11.04 18.55
CA MET A 451 -14.71 11.19 18.12
C MET A 451 -15.28 9.88 17.57
N ALA A 452 -14.51 9.16 16.76
CA ALA A 452 -14.95 7.87 16.23
C ALA A 452 -15.13 6.79 17.33
N LYS A 453 -14.22 6.71 18.31
CA LYS A 453 -14.35 5.79 19.46
C LYS A 453 -15.50 6.18 20.38
N GLU A 454 -15.76 7.46 20.60
CA GLU A 454 -16.89 7.96 21.39
C GLU A 454 -18.23 7.68 20.69
N THR A 455 -18.28 7.86 19.35
CA THR A 455 -19.48 7.57 18.56
C THR A 455 -19.84 6.07 18.57
N ILE A 456 -18.82 5.20 18.60
CA ILE A 456 -19.00 3.74 18.60
C ILE A 456 -18.08 3.08 19.65
N PRO A 457 -18.49 3.06 20.93
CA PRO A 457 -17.68 2.46 22.00
C PRO A 457 -17.37 0.98 21.79
N ALA A 458 -18.24 0.26 21.08
CA ALA A 458 -18.07 -1.16 20.75
C ALA A 458 -17.02 -1.45 19.65
N LEU A 459 -16.42 -0.41 19.03
CA LEU A 459 -15.31 -0.62 18.09
C LEU A 459 -14.11 -1.24 18.78
N THR A 460 -13.62 -2.34 18.21
CA THR A 460 -12.39 -2.99 18.66
C THR A 460 -11.17 -2.09 18.46
N GLY A 461 -11.17 -1.32 17.38
CA GLY A 461 -10.09 -0.39 17.04
C GLY A 461 -10.40 0.36 15.76
N ILE A 462 -9.42 1.13 15.30
CA ILE A 462 -9.53 1.95 14.09
C ILE A 462 -8.31 1.71 13.21
N MET A 463 -8.57 1.47 11.92
CA MET A 463 -7.55 1.36 10.90
C MET A 463 -7.37 2.70 10.19
N ILE A 464 -6.12 3.18 10.12
CA ILE A 464 -5.76 4.48 9.58
C ILE A 464 -5.10 4.30 8.21
N GLY A 465 -5.54 5.08 7.22
CA GLY A 465 -5.06 4.98 5.84
C GLY A 465 -4.34 6.24 5.38
N ARG A 466 -5.05 7.08 4.60
CA ARG A 466 -4.50 8.35 4.08
C ARG A 466 -3.99 9.30 5.18
N GLY A 467 -4.58 9.26 6.37
CA GLY A 467 -4.08 10.02 7.53
C GLY A 467 -2.61 9.72 7.83
N ALA A 468 -2.23 8.45 7.85
CA ALA A 468 -0.84 8.03 8.05
C ALA A 468 0.08 8.44 6.90
N LEU A 469 -0.41 8.48 5.65
CA LEU A 469 0.38 8.96 4.51
C LEU A 469 0.64 10.46 4.54
N ILE A 470 -0.34 11.24 5.02
CA ILE A 470 -0.20 12.69 5.21
C ILE A 470 0.65 12.98 6.46
N LYS A 471 0.50 12.16 7.50
CA LYS A 471 1.07 12.36 8.82
C LYS A 471 1.38 11.02 9.50
N PRO A 472 2.57 10.41 9.30
CA PRO A 472 2.90 9.13 9.92
C PRO A 472 2.88 9.17 11.44
N TRP A 473 3.20 10.33 12.04
CA TRP A 473 3.17 10.55 13.49
C TRP A 473 1.75 10.64 14.08
N ILE A 474 0.69 10.46 13.28
CA ILE A 474 -0.69 10.33 13.79
C ILE A 474 -0.83 9.21 14.84
N PHE A 475 -0.01 8.16 14.76
CA PHE A 475 -0.01 7.09 15.74
C PHE A 475 0.52 7.57 17.11
N SER A 476 1.59 8.38 17.12
CA SER A 476 2.09 9.06 18.33
C SER A 476 1.07 10.05 18.88
N GLU A 477 0.43 10.85 18.02
CA GLU A 477 -0.65 11.76 18.44
C GLU A 477 -1.78 11.03 19.16
N ILE A 478 -2.17 9.85 18.66
CA ILE A 478 -3.23 9.05 19.29
C ILE A 478 -2.78 8.46 20.63
N LYS A 479 -1.54 7.95 20.71
CA LYS A 479 -0.99 7.40 21.95
C LYS A 479 -0.81 8.46 23.04
N GLU A 480 -0.37 9.65 22.65
CA GLU A 480 -0.11 10.78 23.55
C GLU A 480 -1.32 11.69 23.75
N GLN A 481 -2.41 11.45 23.02
CA GLN A 481 -3.66 12.20 23.11
C GLN A 481 -3.49 13.71 22.87
N LYS A 482 -2.60 14.08 21.96
CA LYS A 482 -2.32 15.48 21.61
C LYS A 482 -1.93 15.62 20.14
N LEU A 483 -2.15 16.82 19.60
CA LEU A 483 -1.64 17.18 18.27
C LEU A 483 -0.13 17.42 18.33
N TRP A 484 0.56 17.03 17.27
CA TRP A 484 2.00 17.24 17.13
C TRP A 484 2.26 18.30 16.05
N ASP A 485 2.97 19.36 16.45
CA ASP A 485 3.45 20.40 15.54
C ASP A 485 4.96 20.29 15.31
N ILE A 486 5.36 19.29 14.52
CA ILE A 486 6.78 19.05 14.27
C ILE A 486 7.38 20.06 13.29
N SER A 487 8.67 20.35 13.48
CA SER A 487 9.44 21.28 12.65
C SER A 487 9.68 20.75 11.23
N SER A 488 10.16 21.63 10.34
CA SER A 488 10.59 21.24 9.00
C SER A 488 11.77 20.27 9.02
N SER A 489 12.73 20.47 9.92
CA SER A 489 13.90 19.61 10.10
C SER A 489 13.51 18.20 10.55
N GLU A 490 12.65 18.07 11.56
CA GLU A 490 12.15 16.76 11.99
C GLU A 490 11.41 16.03 10.87
N ARG A 491 10.61 16.75 10.07
CA ARG A 491 9.94 16.17 8.89
C ARG A 491 10.93 15.70 7.83
N PHE A 492 11.98 16.47 7.58
CA PHE A 492 13.01 16.10 6.62
C PHE A 492 13.84 14.89 7.11
N ASP A 493 14.10 14.78 8.41
CA ASP A 493 14.73 13.61 9.01
C ASP A 493 13.90 12.34 8.85
N ILE A 494 12.56 12.44 8.89
CA ILE A 494 11.68 11.31 8.55
C ILE A 494 11.89 10.88 7.09
N LEU A 495 12.00 11.83 6.16
CA LEU A 495 12.28 11.50 4.74
C LEU A 495 13.65 10.84 4.59
N LYS A 496 14.66 11.32 5.31
CA LYS A 496 16.01 10.72 5.36
C LYS A 496 15.99 9.28 5.89
N LYS A 497 15.25 9.02 6.97
CA LYS A 497 15.03 7.65 7.48
C LYS A 497 14.34 6.77 6.44
N TYR A 498 13.30 7.28 5.77
CA TYR A 498 12.62 6.53 4.72
C TYR A 498 13.56 6.18 3.57
N THR A 499 14.42 7.10 3.13
CA THR A 499 15.41 6.82 2.08
C THR A 499 16.41 5.76 2.54
N ASN A 500 16.89 5.82 3.77
CA ASN A 500 17.78 4.80 4.34
C ASN A 500 17.13 3.41 4.33
N TYR A 501 15.88 3.30 4.78
CA TYR A 501 15.13 2.05 4.73
C TYR A 501 14.84 1.58 3.30
N GLY A 502 14.66 2.51 2.36
CA GLY A 502 14.53 2.21 0.94
C GLY A 502 15.83 1.63 0.34
N LEU A 503 16.99 2.20 0.69
CA LEU A 503 18.30 1.72 0.23
C LEU A 503 18.64 0.34 0.82
N GLU A 504 18.18 0.05 2.04
CA GLU A 504 18.26 -1.29 2.62
C GLU A 504 17.37 -2.28 1.85
N HIS A 505 16.11 -1.88 1.57
CA HIS A 505 15.10 -2.77 1.02
C HIS A 505 15.24 -3.04 -0.49
N TRP A 506 15.49 -1.98 -1.29
CA TRP A 506 15.62 -2.07 -2.75
C TRP A 506 17.07 -2.13 -3.23
N GLY A 507 18.02 -1.71 -2.39
CA GLY A 507 19.44 -1.65 -2.68
C GLY A 507 19.98 -0.22 -2.76
N SER A 508 21.29 -0.08 -2.53
CA SER A 508 22.05 1.16 -2.70
C SER A 508 22.76 1.27 -4.06
N ASP A 509 22.45 0.36 -5.00
CA ASP A 509 22.87 0.47 -6.40
C ASP A 509 21.98 1.48 -7.16
N ASN A 510 22.36 1.83 -8.40
CA ASN A 510 21.59 2.78 -9.22
C ASN A 510 20.09 2.46 -9.26
N LYS A 511 19.77 1.18 -9.48
CA LYS A 511 18.39 0.72 -9.57
C LYS A 511 17.66 0.85 -8.23
N GLY A 512 18.31 0.53 -7.12
CA GLY A 512 17.76 0.64 -5.79
C GLY A 512 17.55 2.10 -5.34
N VAL A 513 18.50 2.99 -5.66
CA VAL A 513 18.36 4.45 -5.47
C VAL A 513 17.15 4.98 -6.22
N GLU A 514 17.01 4.66 -7.51
CA GLU A 514 15.89 5.16 -8.32
C GLU A 514 14.54 4.54 -7.95
N ASN A 515 14.52 3.28 -7.50
CA ASN A 515 13.32 2.70 -6.90
C ASN A 515 12.93 3.43 -5.61
N THR A 516 13.91 3.71 -4.73
CA THR A 516 13.70 4.47 -3.50
C THR A 516 13.14 5.85 -3.81
N ARG A 517 13.75 6.57 -4.75
CA ARG A 517 13.30 7.88 -5.24
C ARG A 517 11.86 7.83 -5.73
N ARG A 518 11.53 6.87 -6.60
CA ARG A 518 10.17 6.74 -7.14
C ARG A 518 9.13 6.59 -6.03
N PHE A 519 9.36 5.70 -5.07
CA PHE A 519 8.40 5.47 -4.00
C PHE A 519 8.36 6.62 -2.97
N LEU A 520 9.49 7.29 -2.74
CA LEU A 520 9.53 8.54 -1.98
C LEU A 520 8.64 9.60 -2.63
N LEU A 521 8.77 9.82 -3.94
CA LEU A 521 7.96 10.80 -4.68
C LEU A 521 6.46 10.45 -4.68
N GLU A 522 6.12 9.16 -4.78
CA GLU A 522 4.73 8.70 -4.63
C GLU A 522 4.19 8.99 -3.22
N TRP A 523 5.03 8.86 -2.18
CA TRP A 523 4.62 9.21 -0.82
C TRP A 523 4.54 10.73 -0.58
N LEU A 524 5.47 11.52 -1.12
CA LEU A 524 5.44 12.99 -1.07
C LEU A 524 4.15 13.55 -1.67
N SER A 525 3.56 12.88 -2.67
CA SER A 525 2.25 13.21 -3.23
C SER A 525 1.07 13.09 -2.25
N PHE A 526 1.29 12.57 -1.05
CA PHE A 526 0.36 12.63 0.08
C PHE A 526 0.87 13.53 1.20
N LEU A 527 2.16 13.44 1.53
CA LEU A 527 2.77 14.17 2.64
C LEU A 527 2.64 15.69 2.49
N TYR A 528 2.71 16.23 1.26
CA TYR A 528 2.59 17.68 1.02
C TYR A 528 1.27 18.29 1.54
N ARG A 529 0.25 17.45 1.75
CA ARG A 529 -1.06 17.88 2.23
C ARG A 529 -1.08 18.17 3.72
N TYR A 530 -0.03 17.81 4.46
CA TYR A 530 0.10 18.17 5.86
C TYR A 530 0.32 19.67 5.98
N ILE A 531 -0.50 20.28 6.83
CA ILE A 531 -0.35 21.69 7.20
C ILE A 531 0.16 21.70 8.65
N PRO A 532 1.27 22.39 8.94
CA PRO A 532 1.77 22.57 10.31
C PRO A 532 0.68 23.11 11.22
N VAL A 533 0.60 22.58 12.45
CA VAL A 533 -0.49 22.93 13.38
C VAL A 533 -0.39 24.40 13.76
N GLY A 534 0.83 24.92 13.94
CA GLY A 534 1.08 26.32 14.25
C GLY A 534 0.61 27.32 13.17
N LEU A 535 0.36 26.86 11.94
CA LEU A 535 -0.14 27.67 10.82
C LEU A 535 -1.67 27.72 10.76
N LEU A 536 -2.36 26.79 11.40
CA LEU A 536 -3.81 26.70 11.36
C LEU A 536 -4.44 27.77 12.25
N GLU A 537 -5.52 28.40 11.77
CA GLU A 537 -6.37 29.24 12.64
C GLU A 537 -7.18 28.37 13.60
N ASN A 538 -7.67 27.23 13.11
CA ASN A 538 -8.56 26.33 13.83
C ASN A 538 -8.03 24.88 13.73
N PRO A 539 -7.03 24.48 14.53
CA PRO A 539 -6.59 23.09 14.56
C PRO A 539 -7.66 22.17 15.17
N PRO A 540 -7.74 20.89 14.76
CA PRO A 540 -6.91 20.21 13.76
C PRO A 540 -7.42 20.36 12.31
N GLN A 541 -6.51 20.20 11.35
CA GLN A 541 -6.83 20.07 9.92
C GLN A 541 -7.76 18.87 9.67
N LYS A 542 -8.83 19.06 8.87
CA LYS A 542 -9.66 17.95 8.39
C LYS A 542 -9.15 17.39 7.06
N ILE A 543 -9.33 16.09 6.85
CA ILE A 543 -8.77 15.37 5.68
C ILE A 543 -9.29 15.87 4.33
N ASN A 544 -10.46 16.51 4.30
CA ASN A 544 -11.07 17.00 3.06
C ASN A 544 -10.78 18.48 2.81
N GLU A 545 -10.25 19.21 3.78
CA GLU A 545 -9.94 20.63 3.66
C GLU A 545 -8.74 20.88 2.74
N ARG A 546 -8.74 22.05 2.08
CA ARG A 546 -7.61 22.54 1.27
C ARG A 546 -7.21 23.94 1.73
N PRO A 547 -5.92 24.19 1.97
CA PRO A 547 -5.48 25.52 2.32
C PRO A 547 -5.47 26.44 1.09
N PRO A 548 -5.58 27.78 1.27
CA PRO A 548 -5.12 28.73 0.27
C PRO A 548 -3.61 28.57 0.01
N LEU A 549 -3.06 29.32 -0.95
CA LEU A 549 -1.61 29.38 -1.10
C LEU A 549 -0.99 30.01 0.15
N PHE A 550 -0.01 29.32 0.74
CA PHE A 550 0.64 29.75 1.97
C PHE A 550 2.14 29.51 1.92
N LYS A 551 2.89 30.29 2.70
CA LYS A 551 4.31 30.06 3.00
C LYS A 551 4.44 29.31 4.33
N GLY A 552 5.37 28.37 4.39
CA GLY A 552 5.77 27.71 5.63
C GLY A 552 6.48 28.65 6.61
N ARG A 553 6.77 28.15 7.83
CA ARG A 553 7.63 28.83 8.82
C ARG A 553 9.04 29.08 8.28
N ASP A 554 9.50 28.22 7.39
CA ASP A 554 10.78 28.33 6.68
C ASP A 554 10.65 27.85 5.23
N ASP A 555 11.74 27.97 4.47
CA ASP A 555 11.76 27.63 3.04
C ASP A 555 11.63 26.12 2.80
N LEU A 556 12.15 25.28 3.71
CA LEU A 556 12.05 23.82 3.62
C LEU A 556 10.61 23.35 3.85
N GLU A 557 9.90 23.96 4.80
CA GLU A 557 8.50 23.74 5.06
C GLU A 557 7.63 24.17 3.88
N THR A 558 7.95 25.32 3.29
CA THR A 558 7.31 25.82 2.06
C THR A 558 7.51 24.83 0.91
N LEU A 559 8.74 24.33 0.74
CA LEU A 559 9.07 23.33 -0.29
C LEU A 559 8.31 22.01 -0.08
N MET A 560 8.22 21.52 1.17
CA MET A 560 7.48 20.30 1.50
C MET A 560 5.96 20.46 1.37
N ALA A 561 5.41 21.66 1.53
CA ALA A 561 3.99 21.95 1.32
C ALA A 561 3.62 22.14 -0.16
N SER A 562 4.61 22.27 -1.05
CA SER A 562 4.36 22.50 -2.47
C SER A 562 3.59 21.33 -3.12
N PRO A 563 2.54 21.61 -3.92
CA PRO A 563 1.85 20.59 -4.71
C PRO A 563 2.61 20.21 -5.99
N SER A 564 3.76 20.84 -6.27
CA SER A 564 4.52 20.67 -7.51
C SER A 564 5.41 19.43 -7.47
N ALA A 565 5.28 18.56 -8.48
CA ALA A 565 6.16 17.39 -8.61
C ALA A 565 7.64 17.76 -8.78
N SER A 566 7.94 18.94 -9.36
CA SER A 566 9.32 19.43 -9.49
C SER A 566 9.96 19.74 -8.14
N ASP A 567 9.20 20.22 -7.17
CA ASP A 567 9.70 20.50 -5.81
C ASP A 567 9.91 19.20 -5.03
N TRP A 568 9.08 18.19 -5.27
CA TRP A 568 9.31 16.85 -4.71
C TRP A 568 10.58 16.21 -5.28
N ILE A 569 10.87 16.45 -6.57
CA ILE A 569 12.13 16.01 -7.18
C ILE A 569 13.31 16.68 -6.47
N LYS A 570 13.29 18.00 -6.24
CA LYS A 570 14.35 18.70 -5.49
C LYS A 570 14.57 18.10 -4.10
N LEU A 571 13.50 17.85 -3.35
CA LEU A 571 13.58 17.17 -2.03
C LEU A 571 14.25 15.79 -2.14
N SER A 572 13.91 15.03 -3.19
CA SER A 572 14.54 13.74 -3.43
C SER A 572 16.01 13.86 -3.81
N GLU A 573 16.41 14.93 -4.50
CA GLU A 573 17.81 15.18 -4.87
C GLU A 573 18.68 15.53 -3.67
N MET A 574 18.12 16.26 -2.70
CA MET A 574 18.81 16.52 -1.43
C MET A 574 19.14 15.23 -0.65
N LEU A 575 18.38 14.15 -0.85
CA LEU A 575 18.53 12.89 -0.12
C LEU A 575 19.24 11.79 -0.93
N LEU A 576 19.05 11.76 -2.24
CA LEU A 576 19.46 10.67 -3.13
C LEU A 576 20.33 11.16 -4.30
N GLY A 577 20.83 12.40 -4.25
CA GLY A 577 21.64 12.99 -5.30
C GLY A 577 20.84 13.38 -6.55
N PRO A 578 21.50 13.92 -7.58
CA PRO A 578 20.83 14.44 -8.78
C PRO A 578 20.06 13.34 -9.52
N VAL A 579 18.94 13.71 -10.12
CA VAL A 579 18.21 12.79 -11.03
C VAL A 579 18.95 12.62 -12.35
N PRO A 580 18.75 11.50 -13.07
CA PRO A 580 19.20 11.38 -14.46
C PRO A 580 18.57 12.46 -15.37
N GLU A 581 19.28 12.89 -16.42
CA GLU A 581 18.84 13.99 -17.31
C GLU A 581 17.43 13.81 -17.89
N ASN A 582 17.02 12.58 -18.19
CA ASN A 582 15.71 12.25 -18.76
C ASN A 582 14.69 11.77 -17.71
N PHE A 583 14.90 12.08 -16.43
CA PHE A 583 14.00 11.66 -15.37
C PHE A 583 12.69 12.46 -15.42
N HIS A 584 11.58 11.74 -15.54
CA HIS A 584 10.24 12.32 -15.45
C HIS A 584 9.40 11.55 -14.43
N PHE A 585 8.78 12.30 -13.51
CA PHE A 585 7.88 11.74 -12.52
C PHE A 585 6.46 12.25 -12.71
N LEU A 586 5.52 11.31 -12.82
CA LEU A 586 4.09 11.58 -12.82
C LEU A 586 3.42 10.79 -11.68
N PRO A 587 2.80 11.45 -10.69
CA PRO A 587 2.22 10.79 -9.52
C PRO A 587 1.17 9.76 -9.90
N LYS A 588 1.13 8.59 -9.24
CA LYS A 588 0.11 7.54 -9.45
C LYS A 588 -1.27 8.00 -9.05
N HIS A 589 -1.34 8.63 -7.90
CA HIS A 589 -2.56 9.18 -7.37
C HIS A 589 -2.64 10.62 -7.85
N LYS A 590 -3.49 10.88 -8.85
CA LYS A 590 -3.95 12.24 -9.16
C LYS A 590 -4.77 12.73 -7.96
N ALA A 591 -4.11 13.11 -6.88
CA ALA A 591 -4.73 13.76 -5.74
C ALA A 591 -5.03 15.21 -6.11
N ASN A 592 -5.77 15.45 -7.20
CA ASN A 592 -6.14 16.77 -7.73
C ASN A 592 -5.03 17.84 -7.74
N SER A 593 -3.75 17.47 -7.75
CA SER A 593 -2.61 18.37 -7.94
C SER A 593 -2.34 18.56 -9.44
N TYR A 594 -3.38 18.89 -10.20
CA TYR A 594 -3.26 19.54 -11.51
C TYR A 594 -4.63 20.08 -11.97
N LYS A 595 -4.87 21.36 -11.68
CA LYS A 595 -5.10 22.39 -12.69
C LYS A 595 -4.93 23.75 -12.05
#